data_AF-A0A267HTZ4-F1
#
_entry.id   AF-A0A267HTZ4-F1
#
_cell.length_a   1.000
_cell.length_b   1.000
_cell.length_c   1.000
_cell.angle_alpha   90.00
_cell.angle_beta   90.00
_cell.angle_gamma   90.00
#
_symmetry.space_group_name_H-M   'P 1'
#
loop_
_entity.id
_entity.type
_entity.pdbx_description
1 polymer ?
#
loop_
_entity_poly.entity_id
_entity_poly.type
_entity_poly.pdbx_seq_one_letter_code
_entity_poly.pdbx_strand_id
1 'polypeptide(L)'
;MWFNINKIKKIKEKKNYSAFTIIEMLVVLFIISILLLLFVPNLSKQKDQAEKGGETAVVKTVETQIELFKLNNPSGVANEESMVPEYVTSEQWTIYEKYNQNSTE
;
A
#
# COMPACT_ATOMS: atom_id res chain seq x y z
N MET A 1 -10.85 -81.07 10.36
CA MET A 1 -11.19 -80.19 9.22
C MET A 1 -10.99 -78.75 9.66
N TRP A 2 -9.95 -78.14 9.09
CA TRP A 2 -9.46 -76.75 9.14
C TRP A 2 -10.08 -75.68 10.08
N PHE A 3 -9.24 -75.18 10.99
CA PHE A 3 -9.37 -73.88 11.67
C PHE A 3 -8.93 -72.77 10.69
N ASN A 4 -9.75 -71.72 10.53
CA ASN A 4 -9.50 -70.62 9.61
C ASN A 4 -8.57 -69.56 10.22
N ILE A 5 -7.31 -69.56 9.79
CA ILE A 5 -6.22 -68.70 10.30
C ILE A 5 -6.14 -67.34 9.55
N ASN A 6 -6.99 -67.10 8.54
CA ASN A 6 -6.88 -65.91 7.68
C ASN A 6 -7.39 -64.60 8.28
N LYS A 7 -7.89 -64.58 9.52
CA LYS A 7 -8.40 -63.34 10.16
C LYS A 7 -7.32 -62.50 10.88
N ILE A 8 -6.07 -62.96 10.94
CA ILE A 8 -4.96 -62.23 11.60
C ILE A 8 -4.20 -61.33 10.62
N LYS A 9 -4.49 -61.42 9.31
CA LYS A 9 -3.90 -60.56 8.28
C LYS A 9 -4.69 -59.26 8.04
N LYS A 10 -5.42 -58.77 9.04
CA LYS A 10 -6.07 -57.46 8.98
C LYS A 10 -5.06 -56.38 9.33
N ILE A 11 -4.22 -56.10 8.34
CA ILE A 11 -3.81 -54.75 7.96
C ILE A 11 -3.27 -53.92 9.13
N LYS A 12 -1.96 -54.05 9.37
CA LYS A 12 -1.15 -52.96 9.94
C LYS A 12 -1.11 -51.86 8.87
N GLU A 13 -2.22 -51.14 8.70
CA GLU A 13 -2.28 -49.91 7.93
C GLU A 13 -1.40 -48.93 8.71
N LYS A 14 -0.13 -48.82 8.33
CA LYS A 14 0.68 -47.70 8.73
C LYS A 14 0.01 -46.47 8.12
N LYS A 15 -0.84 -45.80 8.90
CA LYS A 15 -1.21 -44.42 8.61
C LYS A 15 0.10 -43.65 8.59
N ASN A 16 0.62 -43.41 7.39
CA ASN A 16 1.69 -42.46 7.18
C ASN A 16 1.10 -41.11 7.58
N TYR A 17 1.35 -40.68 8.82
CA TYR A 17 1.07 -39.32 9.20
C TYR A 17 1.95 -38.46 8.30
N SER A 18 1.31 -37.73 7.38
CA SER A 18 1.99 -36.80 6.49
C SER A 18 2.77 -35.82 7.36
N ALA A 19 4.05 -35.63 7.07
CA ALA A 19 4.86 -34.61 7.69
C ALA A 19 4.16 -33.26 7.51
N PHE A 20 3.55 -32.78 8.59
CA PHE A 20 3.14 -31.40 8.82
C PHE A 20 3.54 -31.12 10.26
N THR A 21 4.85 -31.17 10.48
CA THR A 21 5.40 -31.03 11.82
C THR A 21 5.43 -29.57 12.22
N ILE A 22 5.36 -29.27 13.52
CA ILE A 22 5.47 -27.89 14.01
C ILE A 22 6.81 -27.28 13.58
N ILE A 23 7.90 -28.06 13.57
CA ILE A 23 9.22 -27.59 13.13
C ILE A 23 9.23 -27.12 11.68
N GLU A 24 8.45 -27.76 10.81
CA GLU A 24 8.32 -27.38 9.40
C GLU A 24 7.62 -26.02 9.26
N MET A 25 6.54 -25.79 10.02
CA MET A 25 5.88 -24.48 10.08
C MET A 25 6.78 -23.40 10.71
N LEU A 26 7.59 -23.76 11.71
CA LEU A 26 8.52 -22.82 12.34
C LEU A 26 9.62 -22.35 11.37
N VAL A 27 10.20 -23.26 10.58
CA VAL A 27 11.20 -22.89 9.57
C VAL A 27 10.57 -22.04 8.47
N VAL A 28 9.32 -22.34 8.06
CA VAL A 28 8.59 -21.53 7.07
C VAL A 28 8.34 -20.10 7.59
N LEU A 29 7.83 -19.96 8.82
CA LEU A 29 7.62 -18.65 9.44
C LEU A 29 8.93 -17.87 9.62
N PHE A 30 10.02 -18.58 9.94
CA PHE A 30 11.35 -17.99 10.04
C PHE A 30 11.81 -17.40 8.70
N ILE A 31 11.67 -18.14 7.60
CA ILE A 31 12.02 -17.65 6.26
C ILE A 31 11.11 -16.48 5.84
N ILE A 32 9.79 -16.59 6.04
CA ILE A 32 8.84 -15.51 5.72
C ILE A 32 9.16 -14.25 6.52
N SER A 33 9.54 -14.37 7.80
CA SER A 33 9.94 -13.21 8.62
C SER A 33 11.11 -12.45 8.01
N ILE A 34 12.15 -13.15 7.52
CA ILE A 34 13.30 -12.50 6.88
C ILE A 34 12.89 -11.86 5.55
N LEU A 35 12.06 -12.55 4.76
CA LEU A 35 11.52 -11.99 3.52
C LEU A 35 10.73 -10.70 3.79
N LEU A 36 9.82 -10.71 4.78
CA LEU A 36 9.04 -9.52 5.14
C LEU A 36 9.93 -8.34 5.55
N LEU A 37 11.01 -8.58 6.30
CA LEU A 37 11.97 -7.52 6.66
C LEU A 37 12.64 -6.88 5.44
N LEU A 38 12.85 -7.62 4.35
CA LEU A 38 13.40 -7.06 3.10
C LEU A 38 12.32 -6.42 2.22
N PHE A 39 11.10 -6.95 2.21
CA PHE A 39 10.00 -6.45 1.38
C PHE A 39 9.33 -5.19 1.95
N VAL A 40 9.09 -5.12 3.27
CA VAL A 40 8.43 -3.98 3.94
C VAL A 40 9.13 -2.64 3.68
N PRO A 41 10.45 -2.47 3.83
CA PRO A 41 11.10 -1.19 3.58
C PRO A 41 11.02 -0.78 2.10
N ASN A 42 11.01 -1.76 1.18
CA ASN A 42 10.87 -1.50 -0.25
C ASN A 42 9.43 -1.07 -0.61
N LEU A 43 8.43 -1.68 0.01
CA LEU A 43 7.01 -1.29 -0.14
C LEU A 43 6.72 0.09 0.45
N SER A 44 7.27 0.39 1.64
CA SER A 44 7.10 1.70 2.28
C SER A 44 7.62 2.82 1.37
N LYS A 45 8.82 2.68 0.80
CA LYS A 45 9.39 3.68 -0.11
C LYS A 45 8.56 3.89 -1.36
N GLN A 46 7.98 2.83 -1.94
CA GLN A 46 7.11 2.95 -3.12
C GLN A 46 5.80 3.66 -2.78
N LYS A 47 5.22 3.39 -1.60
CA LYS A 47 4.06 4.12 -1.09
C LYS A 47 4.38 5.61 -0.95
N ASP A 48 5.49 5.96 -0.30
CA ASP A 48 5.88 7.36 -0.11
C ASP A 48 6.13 8.08 -1.44
N GLN A 49 6.71 7.39 -2.43
CA GLN A 49 6.90 7.93 -3.78
C GLN A 49 5.57 8.14 -4.51
N ALA A 50 4.62 7.20 -4.37
CA ALA A 50 3.29 7.33 -4.96
C ALA A 50 2.51 8.48 -4.33
N GLU A 51 2.58 8.65 -3.00
CA GLU A 51 1.98 9.78 -2.28
C GLU A 51 2.57 11.12 -2.75
N LYS A 52 3.90 11.24 -2.82
CA LYS A 52 4.55 12.45 -3.34
C LYS A 52 4.21 12.75 -4.81
N GLY A 53 4.13 11.71 -5.64
CA GLY A 53 3.72 11.85 -7.04
C GLY A 53 2.28 12.33 -7.17
N GLY A 54 1.39 11.82 -6.31
CA GLY A 54 0.01 12.26 -6.19
C GLY A 54 -0.09 13.73 -5.75
N GLU A 55 0.58 14.12 -4.67
CA GLU A 55 0.64 15.51 -4.20
C GLU A 55 1.16 16.45 -5.32
N THR A 56 2.21 16.05 -6.04
CA THR A 56 2.77 16.84 -7.15
C THR A 56 1.74 17.03 -8.29
N ALA A 57 0.97 16.00 -8.64
CA ALA A 57 -0.06 16.10 -9.65
C ALA A 57 -1.21 17.03 -9.22
N VAL A 58 -1.56 17.01 -7.94
CA VAL A 58 -2.52 17.95 -7.35
C VAL A 58 -2.02 19.38 -7.44
N VAL A 59 -0.77 19.65 -7.03
CA VAL A 59 -0.13 20.97 -7.15
C VAL A 59 -0.19 21.48 -8.59
N LYS A 60 0.17 20.65 -9.58
CA LYS A 60 0.12 21.03 -10.99
C LYS A 60 -1.29 21.40 -11.46
N THR A 61 -2.29 20.69 -10.96
CA THR A 61 -3.69 20.98 -11.26
C THR A 61 -4.08 22.34 -10.66
N VAL A 62 -3.74 22.60 -9.40
CA VAL A 62 -4.00 23.89 -8.74
C VAL A 62 -3.31 25.05 -9.46
N GLU A 63 -2.05 24.90 -9.85
CA GLU A 63 -1.33 25.89 -10.67
C GLU A 63 -2.07 26.21 -11.96
N THR A 64 -2.54 25.18 -12.66
CA THR A 64 -3.31 25.34 -13.90
C THR A 64 -4.61 26.11 -13.64
N GLN A 65 -5.29 25.83 -12.52
CA GLN A 65 -6.49 26.57 -12.13
C GLN A 65 -6.19 28.03 -11.75
N ILE A 66 -5.05 28.30 -11.10
CA ILE A 66 -4.59 29.66 -10.80
C ILE A 66 -4.35 30.44 -12.10
N GLU A 67 -3.69 29.81 -13.09
CA GLU A 67 -3.44 30.42 -14.39
C GLU A 67 -4.76 30.76 -15.10
N LEU A 68 -5.70 29.81 -15.15
CA LEU A 68 -7.04 30.03 -15.70
C LEU A 68 -7.81 31.14 -14.97
N PHE A 69 -7.75 31.18 -13.64
CA PHE A 69 -8.37 32.23 -12.85
C PHE A 69 -7.81 33.61 -13.21
N LYS A 70 -6.49 33.74 -13.33
CA LYS A 70 -5.81 35.00 -13.71
C LYS A 70 -6.13 35.44 -15.14
N LEU A 71 -6.33 34.49 -16.05
CA LEU A 71 -6.78 34.81 -17.42
C LEU A 71 -8.19 35.40 -17.45
N ASN A 72 -9.09 34.87 -16.62
CA ASN A 72 -10.48 35.35 -16.52
C ASN A 72 -10.60 36.61 -15.66
N ASN A 73 -9.71 36.79 -14.68
CA ASN A 73 -9.72 37.87 -13.71
C ASN A 73 -8.37 38.61 -13.73
N PRO A 74 -8.15 39.53 -14.68
CA PRO A 74 -6.85 40.18 -14.88
C PRO A 74 -6.38 41.06 -13.70
N SER A 75 -7.27 41.43 -12.78
CA SER A 75 -6.95 42.13 -11.54
C SER A 75 -7.20 41.28 -10.27
N GLY A 76 -7.54 40.00 -10.45
CA GLY A 76 -7.83 39.08 -9.36
C GLY A 76 -6.56 38.51 -8.74
N VAL A 77 -6.55 38.39 -7.41
CA VAL A 77 -5.50 37.69 -6.67
C VAL A 77 -6.00 36.28 -6.35
N ALA A 78 -5.23 35.27 -6.74
CA ALA A 78 -5.49 33.88 -6.39
C ALA A 78 -5.12 33.66 -4.91
N ASN A 79 -6.14 33.49 -4.07
CA ASN A 79 -6.04 33.17 -2.66
C ASN A 79 -7.09 32.12 -2.30
N GLU A 80 -7.07 31.61 -1.07
CA GLU A 80 -8.01 30.57 -0.63
C GLU A 80 -9.46 31.02 -0.87
N GLU A 81 -9.76 32.28 -0.54
CA GLU A 81 -11.12 32.82 -0.64
C GLU A 81 -11.62 32.99 -2.08
N SER A 82 -10.74 33.25 -3.05
CA SER A 82 -11.12 33.41 -4.46
C SER A 82 -11.10 32.10 -5.23
N MET A 83 -10.40 31.08 -4.72
CA MET A 83 -10.22 29.80 -5.40
C MET A 83 -11.09 28.67 -4.85
N VAL A 84 -11.48 28.73 -3.58
CA VAL A 84 -12.28 27.70 -2.92
C VAL A 84 -13.73 28.19 -2.73
N PRO A 85 -14.76 27.38 -3.07
CA PRO A 85 -14.70 26.07 -3.71
C PRO A 85 -14.75 26.12 -5.25
N GLU A 86 -14.76 27.32 -5.84
CA GLU A 86 -15.11 27.51 -7.26
C GLU A 86 -14.12 26.86 -8.24
N TYR A 87 -12.82 26.90 -7.94
CA TYR A 87 -11.75 26.40 -8.83
C TYR A 87 -11.06 25.15 -8.27
N VAL A 88 -10.92 25.05 -6.94
CA VAL A 88 -10.24 23.93 -6.26
C VAL A 88 -10.91 23.63 -4.92
N THR A 89 -10.66 22.43 -4.40
CA THR A 89 -11.11 22.05 -3.04
C THR A 89 -10.16 22.58 -1.96
N SER A 90 -10.65 22.72 -0.72
CA SER A 90 -9.82 23.11 0.42
C SER A 90 -8.62 22.17 0.62
N GLU A 91 -8.81 20.86 0.44
CA GLU A 91 -7.73 19.87 0.58
C GLU A 91 -6.63 20.07 -0.47
N GLN A 92 -7.01 20.33 -1.73
CA GLN A 92 -6.05 20.63 -2.81
C GLN A 92 -5.30 21.94 -2.55
N TRP A 93 -5.98 22.96 -2.02
CA TRP A 93 -5.35 24.22 -1.63
C TRP A 93 -4.33 24.02 -0.50
N THR A 94 -4.67 23.27 0.55
CA THR A 94 -3.74 22.96 1.65
C THR A 94 -2.50 22.20 1.17
N ILE A 95 -2.66 21.24 0.24
CA ILE A 95 -1.52 20.53 -0.37
C ILE A 95 -0.61 21.51 -1.12
N TYR A 96 -1.20 22.44 -1.87
CA TYR A 96 -0.47 23.50 -2.58
C TYR A 96 0.31 24.43 -1.64
N GLU A 97 -0.32 24.90 -0.55
CA GLU A 97 0.34 25.75 0.44
C GLU A 97 1.49 25.03 1.15
N LYS A 98 1.27 23.79 1.56
CA LYS A 98 2.31 22.94 2.18
C LYS A 98 3.49 22.72 1.23
N TYR A 99 3.23 22.51 -0.06
CA TYR A 99 4.28 22.37 -1.09
C TYR A 99 5.11 23.65 -1.21
N ASN A 100 4.47 24.82 -1.24
CA ASN A 100 5.16 26.10 -1.35
C ASN A 100 5.98 26.43 -0.09
N GLN A 101 5.45 26.17 1.10
CA GLN A 101 6.18 26.35 2.36
C GLN A 101 7.47 25.52 2.40
N ASN A 102 7.39 24.24 2.04
CA ASN A 102 8.54 23.34 2.00
C ASN A 102 9.55 23.67 0.88
N SER A 103 9.16 24.47 -0.12
CA SER A 103 10.04 24.90 -1.21
C SER A 103 10.78 26.21 -0.92
N THR A 104 10.43 26.91 0.18
CA THR A 104 10.99 28.22 0.55
C THR A 104 12.05 28.11 1.67
N GLU A 105 12.25 26.91 2.22
CA GLU A 105 13.39 26.53 3.09
C GLU A 105 14.47 25.80 2.27
#